data_AF-A0A3B9AE52-F1
#
_entry.id   AF-A0A3B9AE52-F1
#
_cell.length_a   1.000
_cell.length_b   1.000
_cell.length_c   1.000
_cell.angle_alpha   90.00
_cell.angle_beta   90.00
_cell.angle_gamma   90.00
#
_symmetry.space_group_name_H-M   'P 1'
#
loop_
_entity.id
_entity.type
_entity.pdbx_description
1 polymer ?
#
loop_
_entity_poly.entity_id
_entity_poly.type
_entity_poly.pdbx_seq_one_letter_code
_entity_poly.pdbx_strand_id
1 'polypeptide(L)'
;MNALSWVFSVKIVATVLIWCFPMLLFPSGWLLTLGLTPQPNDFMFVRLLGWAYLALCVGYGFGLRHALNGRRALGPIWVGIVSNGGACVLLAYFGSCGAWSGFSAAILFILWSSVVATAGITAGLWTWGVRGSSPSV
;
A
#
# COMPACT_ATOMS: atom_id res chain seq x y z
N MET A 1 -8.91 5.26 19.57
CA MET A 1 -7.85 4.88 18.60
C MET A 1 -6.65 5.77 18.84
N ASN A 2 -5.43 5.24 18.81
CA ASN A 2 -4.20 6.05 18.83
C ASN A 2 -3.66 6.28 17.41
N ALA A 3 -2.68 7.18 17.27
CA ALA A 3 -2.12 7.55 15.97
C ALA A 3 -1.58 6.34 15.17
N LEU A 4 -0.87 5.42 15.82
CA LEU A 4 -0.34 4.23 15.14
C LEU A 4 -1.46 3.29 14.63
N SER A 5 -2.52 3.11 15.42
CA SER A 5 -3.69 2.32 15.00
C SER A 5 -4.39 2.97 13.80
N TRP A 6 -4.50 4.30 13.78
CA TRP A 6 -5.03 5.04 12.63
C TRP A 6 -4.18 4.82 11.37
N VAL A 7 -2.85 4.92 11.49
CA VAL A 7 -1.93 4.67 10.37
C VAL A 7 -2.10 3.26 9.80
N PHE A 8 -2.18 2.23 10.65
CA PHE A 8 -2.44 0.86 10.18
C PHE A 8 -3.81 0.72 9.52
N SER A 9 -4.87 1.32 10.09
CA SER A 9 -6.21 1.28 9.51
C SER A 9 -6.24 1.92 8.11
N VAL A 10 -5.67 3.13 7.96
CA VAL A 10 -5.56 3.80 6.67
C VAL A 10 -4.78 2.94 5.69
N LYS A 11 -3.64 2.39 6.10
CA LYS A 11 -2.81 1.53 5.24
C LYS A 11 -3.58 0.31 4.75
N ILE A 12 -4.27 -0.40 5.65
CA ILE A 12 -5.04 -1.60 5.30
C ILE A 12 -6.19 -1.23 4.35
N VAL A 13 -7.02 -0.25 4.72
CA VAL A 13 -8.20 0.12 3.93
C VAL A 13 -7.81 0.61 2.54
N ALA A 14 -6.82 1.52 2.45
CA ALA A 14 -6.35 2.02 1.16
C ALA A 14 -5.75 0.91 0.30
N THR A 15 -4.92 0.03 0.89
CA THR A 15 -4.30 -1.07 0.13
C THR A 15 -5.35 -2.06 -0.36
N VAL A 16 -6.32 -2.42 0.47
CA VAL A 16 -7.40 -3.34 0.09
C VAL A 16 -8.24 -2.74 -1.03
N LEU A 17 -8.73 -1.51 -0.88
CA LEU A 17 -9.67 -0.92 -1.83
C LEU A 17 -9.02 -0.51 -3.16
N ILE A 18 -7.80 0.04 -3.11
CA ILE A 18 -7.15 0.60 -4.31
C ILE A 18 -6.32 -0.47 -5.04
N TRP A 19 -5.74 -1.43 -4.32
CA TRP A 19 -4.81 -2.39 -4.90
C TRP A 19 -5.34 -3.82 -4.87
N CYS A 20 -5.60 -4.40 -3.70
CA CYS A 20 -5.99 -5.82 -3.61
C CYS A 20 -7.30 -6.10 -4.33
N PHE A 21 -8.33 -5.29 -4.09
CA PHE A 21 -9.66 -5.51 -4.63
C PHE A 21 -9.68 -5.45 -6.18
N PRO A 22 -9.13 -4.39 -6.84
CA PRO A 22 -9.02 -4.39 -8.29
C PRO A 22 -8.19 -5.55 -8.81
N MET A 23 -6.99 -5.77 -8.24
CA MET A 23 -6.07 -6.81 -8.71
C MET A 23 -6.64 -8.22 -8.56
N LEU A 24 -7.48 -8.49 -7.58
CA LEU A 24 -8.05 -9.83 -7.35
C LEU A 24 -9.38 -10.05 -8.07
N LEU A 25 -10.23 -9.02 -8.17
CA LEU A 25 -11.63 -9.20 -8.55
C LEU A 25 -12.03 -8.51 -9.87
N PHE A 26 -11.29 -7.50 -10.34
CA PHE A 26 -11.67 -6.86 -11.61
C PHE A 26 -11.48 -7.81 -12.79
N PRO A 27 -12.39 -7.81 -13.78
CA PRO A 27 -12.20 -8.56 -15.01
C PRO A 27 -10.91 -8.16 -15.74
N SER A 28 -10.33 -9.08 -16.49
CA SER A 28 -9.10 -8.87 -17.27
C SER A 28 -9.14 -7.63 -18.18
N GLY A 29 -10.28 -7.36 -18.81
CA GLY A 29 -10.45 -6.16 -19.64
C GLY A 29 -10.30 -4.86 -18.83
N TRP A 30 -10.78 -4.84 -17.58
CA TRP A 30 -10.63 -3.67 -16.70
C TRP A 30 -9.19 -3.52 -16.19
N LEU A 31 -8.49 -4.62 -15.94
CA LEU A 31 -7.07 -4.57 -15.56
C LEU A 31 -6.21 -3.97 -16.68
N LEU A 32 -6.50 -4.32 -17.93
CA LEU A 32 -5.86 -3.73 -19.12
C LEU A 32 -6.17 -2.24 -19.25
N THR A 33 -7.45 -1.85 -19.18
CA THR A 33 -7.84 -0.43 -19.37
C THR A 33 -7.35 0.47 -18.25
N LEU A 34 -7.19 -0.06 -17.03
CA LEU A 34 -6.62 0.65 -15.89
C LEU A 34 -5.08 0.67 -15.87
N GLY A 35 -4.42 0.05 -16.85
CA GLY A 35 -2.96 0.00 -16.92
C GLY A 35 -2.30 -0.82 -15.80
N LEU A 36 -3.06 -1.72 -15.15
CA LEU A 36 -2.54 -2.62 -14.12
C LEU A 36 -1.74 -3.80 -14.70
N THR A 37 -1.92 -4.07 -16.00
CA THR A 37 -1.05 -4.96 -16.77
C THR A 37 -0.78 -4.37 -18.15
N PRO A 38 0.46 -4.42 -18.65
CA PRO A 38 0.80 -3.98 -19.99
C PRO A 38 0.39 -5.01 -21.06
N GLN A 39 0.23 -6.29 -20.71
CA GLN A 39 -0.06 -7.36 -21.66
C GLN A 39 -1.19 -8.29 -21.19
N PRO A 40 -2.00 -8.82 -22.11
CA PRO A 40 -3.08 -9.78 -21.81
C PRO A 40 -2.60 -11.10 -21.16
N ASN A 41 -1.31 -11.41 -21.17
CA ASN A 41 -0.82 -12.67 -20.60
C ASN A 41 -0.34 -12.54 -19.15
N ASP A 42 -0.25 -11.32 -18.61
CA ASP A 42 0.32 -11.10 -17.27
C ASP A 42 -0.72 -11.12 -16.14
N PHE A 43 -1.99 -11.47 -16.44
CA PHE A 43 -3.06 -11.48 -15.44
C PHE A 43 -2.74 -12.38 -14.24
N MET A 44 -2.09 -13.53 -14.47
CA MET A 44 -1.65 -14.40 -13.39
C MET A 44 -0.76 -13.65 -12.39
N PHE A 45 0.22 -12.87 -12.88
CA PHE A 45 1.11 -12.09 -12.03
C PHE A 45 0.37 -10.99 -11.28
N VAL A 46 -0.59 -10.32 -11.91
CA VAL A 46 -1.44 -9.32 -11.24
C VAL A 46 -2.25 -9.96 -10.11
N ARG A 47 -2.82 -11.17 -10.33
CA ARG A 47 -3.55 -11.88 -9.27
C ARG A 47 -2.64 -12.30 -8.12
N LEU A 48 -1.47 -12.85 -8.43
CA LEU A 48 -0.48 -13.23 -7.43
C LEU A 48 -0.01 -12.02 -6.61
N LEU A 49 0.19 -10.88 -7.27
CA LEU A 49 0.53 -9.62 -6.61
C LEU A 49 -0.59 -9.14 -5.67
N GLY A 50 -1.84 -9.23 -6.12
CA GLY A 50 -3.01 -8.94 -5.27
C GLY A 50 -3.06 -9.80 -4.01
N TRP A 51 -2.75 -11.10 -4.12
CA TRP A 51 -2.66 -12.01 -2.97
C TRP A 51 -1.49 -11.67 -2.05
N ALA A 52 -0.33 -11.30 -2.61
CA ALA A 52 0.81 -10.86 -1.83
C ALA A 52 0.47 -9.61 -1.01
N TYR A 53 -0.20 -8.62 -1.61
CA TYR A 53 -0.65 -7.41 -0.91
C TYR A 53 -1.72 -7.69 0.15
N LEU A 54 -2.64 -8.63 -0.13
CA LEU A 54 -3.62 -9.05 0.87
C LEU A 54 -2.97 -9.75 2.06
N ALA A 55 -1.97 -10.62 1.84
CA ALA A 55 -1.20 -11.24 2.90
C ALA A 55 -0.45 -10.20 3.75
N LEU A 56 0.10 -9.15 3.14
CA LEU A 56 0.67 -8.02 3.88
C LEU A 56 -0.40 -7.34 4.76
N CYS A 57 -1.62 -7.15 4.25
CA CYS A 57 -2.73 -6.59 5.03
C CYS A 57 -3.10 -7.44 6.24
N VAL A 58 -3.02 -8.78 6.15
CA VAL A 58 -3.17 -9.67 7.30
C VAL A 58 -2.08 -9.40 8.34
N GLY A 59 -0.82 -9.28 7.91
CA GLY A 59 0.31 -8.89 8.76
C GLY A 59 0.09 -7.53 9.46
N TYR A 60 -0.40 -6.53 8.72
CA TYR A 60 -0.76 -5.23 9.27
C TYR A 60 -1.95 -5.32 10.23
N GLY A 61 -2.87 -6.27 10.06
CA GLY A 61 -3.96 -6.55 10.99
C GLY A 61 -3.45 -6.96 12.37
N PHE A 62 -2.40 -7.78 12.44
CA PHE A 62 -1.72 -8.05 13.71
C PHE A 62 -1.06 -6.80 14.30
N GLY A 63 -0.41 -5.99 13.47
CA GLY A 63 0.14 -4.69 13.87
C GLY A 63 -0.92 -3.74 14.45
N LEU A 64 -2.09 -3.66 13.79
CA LEU A 64 -3.24 -2.88 14.22
C LEU A 64 -3.77 -3.37 15.56
N ARG A 65 -3.92 -4.69 15.75
CA ARG A 65 -4.35 -5.27 17.03
C ARG A 65 -3.42 -4.87 18.17
N HIS A 66 -2.10 -4.91 17.96
CA HIS A 66 -1.16 -4.46 18.98
C HIS A 66 -1.24 -2.95 19.23
N ALA A 67 -1.37 -2.15 18.16
CA ALA A 67 -1.52 -0.70 18.26
C ALA A 67 -2.77 -0.33 19.06
N LEU A 68 -3.92 -0.97 18.83
CA LEU A 68 -5.15 -0.73 19.59
C LEU A 68 -4.99 -1.04 21.10
N ASN A 69 -4.07 -1.94 21.46
CA ASN A 69 -3.73 -2.27 22.84
C ASN A 69 -2.57 -1.42 23.39
N GLY A 70 -2.22 -0.32 22.74
CA GLY A 70 -1.15 0.59 23.18
C GLY A 70 0.26 0.01 23.05
N ARG A 71 0.45 -1.03 22.21
CA ARG A 71 1.74 -1.68 21.95
C ARG A 71 2.19 -1.46 20.51
N ARG A 72 3.48 -1.67 20.25
CA ARG A 72 4.08 -1.55 18.92
C ARG A 72 4.64 -2.89 18.46
N ALA A 73 4.08 -3.47 17.41
CA ALA A 73 4.68 -4.66 16.79
C ALA A 73 5.70 -4.22 15.74
N LEU A 74 6.99 -4.34 16.03
CA LEU A 74 8.04 -3.75 15.18
C LEU A 74 8.12 -4.43 13.81
N GLY A 75 7.82 -5.73 13.72
CA GLY A 75 7.78 -6.46 12.44
C GLY A 75 6.81 -5.83 11.43
N PRO A 76 5.49 -5.77 11.71
CA PRO A 76 4.52 -5.11 10.84
C PRO A 76 4.82 -3.63 10.54
N ILE A 77 5.45 -2.90 11.48
CA ILE A 77 5.88 -1.51 11.26
C ILE A 77 6.94 -1.44 10.16
N TRP A 78 8.02 -2.23 10.28
CA TRP A 78 9.10 -2.24 9.31
C TRP A 78 8.67 -2.77 7.95
N VAL A 79 7.88 -3.84 7.92
CA VAL A 79 7.26 -4.33 6.68
C VAL A 79 6.45 -3.23 6.01
N GLY A 80 5.70 -2.46 6.79
CA GLY A 80 4.91 -1.33 6.28
C GLY A 80 5.77 -0.18 5.73
N ILE A 81 6.91 0.12 6.36
CA ILE A 81 7.89 1.10 5.91
C ILE A 81 8.55 0.66 4.61
N VAL A 82 9.04 -0.58 4.52
CA VAL A 82 9.68 -1.10 3.31
C VAL A 82 8.68 -1.13 2.15
N SER A 83 7.47 -1.64 2.41
CA SER A 83 6.40 -1.73 1.41
C SER A 83 5.99 -0.35 0.88
N ASN A 84 5.61 0.60 1.75
CA ASN A 84 5.17 1.91 1.28
C ASN A 84 6.32 2.80 0.82
N GLY A 85 7.48 2.76 1.51
CA GLY A 85 8.64 3.55 1.15
C GLY A 85 9.17 3.15 -0.22
N GLY A 86 9.30 1.85 -0.47
CA GLY A 86 9.65 1.32 -1.79
C GLY A 86 8.64 1.70 -2.87
N ALA A 87 7.34 1.53 -2.58
CA ALA A 87 6.28 1.95 -3.50
C ALA A 87 6.32 3.46 -3.79
N CYS A 88 6.50 4.31 -2.77
CA CYS A 88 6.60 5.76 -2.89
C CYS A 88 7.74 6.15 -3.83
N VAL A 89 8.93 5.58 -3.61
CA VAL A 89 10.13 5.87 -4.41
C VAL A 89 9.91 5.44 -5.86
N LEU A 90 9.44 4.21 -6.09
CA LEU A 90 9.25 3.70 -7.45
C LEU A 90 8.13 4.43 -8.19
N LEU A 91 7.00 4.71 -7.54
CA LEU A 91 5.91 5.47 -8.14
C LEU A 91 6.37 6.88 -8.51
N ALA A 92 7.05 7.59 -7.60
CA ALA A 92 7.55 8.93 -7.87
C ALA A 92 8.58 8.92 -9.01
N TYR A 93 9.50 7.95 -9.02
CA TYR A 93 10.51 7.81 -10.06
C TYR A 93 9.88 7.56 -11.43
N PHE A 94 9.10 6.48 -11.59
CA PHE A 94 8.50 6.12 -12.88
C PHE A 94 7.48 7.15 -13.36
N GLY A 95 6.70 7.74 -12.45
CA GLY A 95 5.80 8.84 -12.77
C GLY A 95 6.54 10.05 -13.33
N SER A 96 7.67 10.43 -12.72
CA SER A 96 8.51 11.55 -13.18
C SER A 96 9.24 11.25 -14.49
N CYS A 97 9.57 9.99 -14.77
CA CYS A 97 10.15 9.55 -16.04
C CYS A 97 9.12 9.42 -17.18
N GLY A 98 7.85 9.73 -16.95
CA GLY A 98 6.81 9.68 -17.98
C GLY A 98 6.26 8.29 -18.28
N ALA A 99 6.47 7.31 -17.39
CA ALA A 99 5.95 5.94 -17.56
C ALA A 99 4.41 5.88 -17.62
N TRP A 100 3.73 6.93 -17.15
CA TRP A 100 2.27 7.03 -17.13
C TRP A 100 1.72 7.94 -18.24
N SER A 101 2.52 8.32 -19.23
CA SER A 101 2.12 9.28 -20.28
C SER A 101 0.88 8.85 -21.09
N GLY A 102 0.62 7.55 -21.19
CA GLY A 102 -0.56 6.99 -21.86
C GLY A 102 -1.76 6.71 -20.94
N PHE A 103 -1.65 7.01 -19.64
CA PHE A 103 -2.71 6.68 -18.67
C PHE A 103 -3.77 7.78 -18.61
N SER A 104 -5.00 7.38 -18.28
CA SER A 104 -6.11 8.34 -18.12
C SER A 104 -5.89 9.26 -16.92
N ALA A 105 -6.49 10.45 -16.94
CA ALA A 105 -6.39 11.42 -15.84
C ALA A 105 -6.82 10.84 -14.48
N ALA A 106 -7.83 9.96 -14.47
CA ALA A 106 -8.29 9.27 -13.26
C ALA A 106 -7.21 8.36 -12.67
N ILE A 107 -6.50 7.61 -13.52
CA ILE A 107 -5.40 6.73 -13.08
C ILE A 107 -4.22 7.57 -12.60
N LEU A 108 -3.88 8.65 -13.31
CA LEU A 108 -2.83 9.57 -12.88
C LEU A 108 -3.11 10.16 -11.50
N PHE A 109 -4.36 10.55 -11.24
CA PHE A 109 -4.78 11.02 -9.92
C PHE A 109 -4.59 9.94 -8.85
N ILE A 110 -4.96 8.68 -9.12
CA ILE A 110 -4.76 7.56 -8.20
C ILE A 110 -3.27 7.32 -7.92
N LEU A 111 -2.42 7.33 -8.95
CA LEU A 111 -1.00 7.05 -8.82
C LEU A 111 -0.25 8.16 -8.06
N TRP A 112 -0.50 9.43 -8.37
CA TRP A 112 0.08 10.54 -7.63
C TRP A 112 -0.46 10.63 -6.20
N SER A 113 -1.75 10.35 -5.98
CA SER A 113 -2.30 10.23 -4.63
C SER A 113 -1.66 9.07 -3.87
N SER A 114 -1.32 7.98 -4.55
CA SER A 114 -0.61 6.84 -3.95
C SER A 114 0.81 7.22 -3.54
N VAL A 115 1.52 8.07 -4.28
CA VAL A 115 2.83 8.63 -3.86
C VAL A 115 2.68 9.36 -2.52
N VAL A 116 1.73 10.31 -2.45
CA VAL A 116 1.52 11.10 -1.23
C VAL A 116 1.08 10.22 -0.06
N ALA A 117 0.15 9.30 -0.29
CA ALA A 117 -0.35 8.39 0.74
C ALA A 117 0.73 7.45 1.26
N THR A 118 1.53 6.85 0.37
CA THR A 118 2.62 5.94 0.76
C THR A 118 3.72 6.68 1.52
N ALA A 119 4.06 7.91 1.12
CA ALA A 119 4.95 8.78 1.89
C ALA A 119 4.41 9.07 3.30
N GLY A 120 3.15 9.51 3.39
CA GLY A 120 2.49 9.84 4.66
C GLY A 120 2.38 8.64 5.60
N ILE A 121 2.02 7.46 5.09
CA ILE A 121 1.96 6.24 5.90
C ILE A 121 3.37 5.84 6.37
N THR A 122 4.38 5.94 5.50
CA THR A 122 5.78 5.65 5.88
C THR A 122 6.25 6.57 7.00
N ALA A 123 6.01 7.88 6.86
CA ALA A 123 6.33 8.87 7.89
C ALA A 123 5.56 8.61 9.19
N GLY A 124 4.29 8.20 9.11
CA GLY A 124 3.50 7.85 10.28
C GLY A 124 3.99 6.60 11.01
N LEU A 125 4.34 5.54 10.27
CA LEU A 125 4.93 4.32 10.82
C LEU A 125 6.30 4.60 11.46
N TRP A 126 7.09 5.50 10.89
CA TRP A 126 8.34 5.94 11.50
C TRP A 126 8.11 6.72 12.80
N THR A 127 7.21 7.71 12.76
CA THR A 127 7.00 8.68 13.85
C THR A 127 6.31 8.04 15.05
N TRP A 128 5.18 7.34 14.84
CA TRP A 128 4.40 6.74 15.92
C TRP A 128 4.69 5.25 16.12
N GLY A 129 5.30 4.59 15.13
CA GLY A 129 5.81 3.24 15.23
C GLY A 129 7.24 3.25 15.75
N VAL A 130 8.24 3.40 14.88
CA VAL A 130 9.66 3.24 15.27
C VAL A 130 10.08 4.17 16.43
N ARG A 131 9.75 5.46 16.33
CA ARG A 131 10.06 6.48 17.35
C ARG A 131 9.03 6.61 18.46
N GLY A 132 7.97 5.80 18.45
CA GLY A 132 6.92 5.83 19.47
C GLY A 132 7.44 5.39 20.86
N SER A 133 6.79 5.85 21.93
CA SER A 133 7.18 5.52 23.32
C SER A 133 6.48 4.28 23.90
N SER A 134 5.43 3.79 23.23
CA SER A 134 4.70 2.58 23.65
C SER A 134 5.61 1.34 23.75
N PRO A 135 5.31 0.36 24.61
CA PRO A 135 6.06 -0.89 24.68
C PRO A 135 6.08 -1.63 23.32
N SER A 136 7.23 -2.13 22.92
CA SER A 136 7.37 -2.94 21.69
C SER A 136 7.19 -4.43 21.97
N VAL A 137 6.68 -5.14 20.96
CA VAL A 137 6.56 -6.60 20.89
C VAL A 137 7.12 -7.12 19.57
#